data_AF-A0A812WEG2-F1
#
_entry.id   AF-A0A812WEG2-F1
#
_cell.length_a   1.000
_cell.length_b   1.000
_cell.length_c   1.000
_cell.angle_alpha   90.00
_cell.angle_beta   90.00
_cell.angle_gamma   90.00
#
_symmetry.space_group_name_H-M   'P 1'
#
loop_
_entity.id
_entity.type
_entity.pdbx_description
1 polymer ?
#
loop_
_entity_poly.entity_id
_entity_poly.type
_entity_poly.pdbx_seq_one_letter_code
_entity_poly.pdbx_strand_id
1 'polypeptide(L)'
;MVLSVFTLVLGLAACTGCAIELFKKRLIRWVENQPWRSRMIPLQQNMMLNFGYSRSTTCDEAVVIDCYCFTIAICSHHLLMSIALAPVALLGWDAAGSRGQFLFCAGALGDLAFTLYDALQITLRTFFSNTFRCLGVQLPVKFFVVMVCLHHALSLMLTVPMLLYYSSMSALHAIMCSLLFAGGTCYLLGCYKFTLDTQNSQWDFLQYKAIVLVQFMTIWLTRACVWVSQSVAAMIVFYTEGDAPFLCVGLMGGVLMTFFNMLMLIDSTKAAIKWLPKQMPKQSICPKVGCAEREFKPSSKPANEILRRVQLASATLAE
;
A
#
# COMPACT_ATOMS: atom_id res chain seq x y z
N MET A 1 8.33 -14.76 29.32
CA MET A 1 8.25 -15.01 27.86
C MET A 1 7.57 -13.85 27.12
N VAL A 2 6.33 -13.50 27.48
CA VAL A 2 5.56 -12.40 26.83
C VAL A 2 6.33 -11.07 26.80
N LEU A 3 6.86 -10.61 27.94
CA LEU A 3 7.63 -9.37 28.02
C LEU A 3 8.85 -9.37 27.07
N SER A 4 9.56 -10.50 26.97
CA SER A 4 10.72 -10.65 26.09
C SER A 4 10.36 -10.53 24.61
N VAL A 5 9.20 -11.07 24.21
CA VAL A 5 8.68 -10.96 22.84
C VAL A 5 8.32 -9.51 22.53
N PHE A 6 7.66 -8.80 23.44
CA PHE A 6 7.35 -7.38 23.25
C PHE A 6 8.61 -6.52 23.10
N THR A 7 9.61 -6.70 23.97
CA THR A 7 10.89 -5.98 23.86
C THR A 7 11.58 -6.28 22.53
N LEU A 8 11.57 -7.54 22.08
CA LEU A 8 12.12 -7.93 20.78
C LEU A 8 11.39 -7.24 19.63
N VAL A 9 10.05 -7.27 19.61
CA VAL A 9 9.24 -6.63 18.57
C VAL A 9 9.48 -5.12 18.52
N LEU A 10 9.61 -4.46 19.67
CA LEU A 10 9.93 -3.02 19.74
C LEU A 10 11.32 -2.72 19.16
N GLY A 11 12.33 -3.52 19.51
CA GLY A 11 13.67 -3.39 18.95
C GLY A 11 13.68 -3.60 17.43
N LEU A 12 12.98 -4.64 16.96
CA LEU A 12 12.82 -4.92 15.53
C LEU A 12 12.05 -3.81 14.82
N ALA A 13 11.02 -3.22 15.44
CA ALA A 13 10.26 -2.11 14.87
C ALA A 13 11.12 -0.88 14.66
N ALA A 14 11.98 -0.54 15.62
CA ALA A 14 12.95 0.55 15.48
C ALA A 14 13.95 0.28 14.34
N CYS A 15 14.54 -0.92 14.30
CA CYS A 15 15.47 -1.32 13.23
C CYS A 15 14.81 -1.31 11.86
N THR A 16 13.59 -1.84 11.75
CA THR A 16 12.81 -1.91 10.51
C THR A 16 12.43 -0.51 10.04
N GLY A 17 11.95 0.36 10.94
CA GLY A 17 11.66 1.75 10.63
C GLY A 17 12.88 2.50 10.10
N CYS A 18 14.04 2.34 10.74
CA CYS A 18 15.31 2.90 10.25
C CYS A 18 15.67 2.39 8.85
N ALA A 19 15.54 1.09 8.61
CA ALA A 19 15.82 0.49 7.30
C ALA A 19 14.88 1.02 6.21
N ILE A 20 13.58 1.11 6.49
CA ILE A 20 12.56 1.65 5.57
C ILE A 20 12.84 3.11 5.23
N GLU A 21 13.13 3.96 6.21
CA GLU A 21 13.42 5.38 5.98
C GLU A 21 14.72 5.59 5.18
N LEU A 22 15.76 4.80 5.44
CA LEU A 22 17.00 4.82 4.66
C LEU A 22 16.78 4.35 3.22
N PHE A 23 16.00 3.28 3.04
CA PHE A 23 15.66 2.76 1.72
C PHE A 23 14.83 3.77 0.93
N LYS A 24 13.79 4.35 1.54
CA LYS A 24 12.95 5.39 0.96
C LYS A 24 13.77 6.60 0.50
N LYS A 25 14.72 7.09 1.31
CA LYS A 25 15.61 8.20 0.91
C LYS A 25 16.43 7.89 -0.34
N ARG A 26 16.89 6.65 -0.50
CA ARG A 26 17.60 6.21 -1.72
C ARG A 26 16.65 6.15 -2.92
N LEU A 27 15.43 5.63 -2.71
CA LEU A 27 14.39 5.59 -3.74
C LEU A 27 14.01 6.98 -4.22
N ILE A 28 13.81 7.96 -3.33
CA ILE A 28 13.47 9.35 -3.70
C ILE A 28 14.51 9.91 -4.66
N ARG A 29 15.80 9.85 -4.31
CA ARG A 29 16.89 10.33 -5.19
C ARG A 29 16.91 9.62 -6.54
N TRP A 30 16.59 8.32 -6.55
CA TRP A 30 16.52 7.57 -7.79
C TRP A 30 15.34 8.02 -8.65
N VAL A 31 14.13 8.13 -8.07
CA VAL A 31 12.87 8.54 -8.73
C VAL A 31 12.96 9.97 -9.28
N GLU A 32 13.60 10.89 -8.55
CA GLU A 32 13.78 12.28 -8.97
C GLU A 32 14.48 12.40 -10.33
N ASN A 33 15.35 11.44 -10.66
CA ASN A 33 16.13 11.40 -11.89
C ASN A 33 15.49 10.56 -13.01
N GLN A 34 14.27 10.05 -12.83
CA GLN A 34 13.63 9.16 -13.80
C GLN A 34 12.82 9.93 -14.86
N PRO A 35 12.92 9.56 -16.15
CA PRO A 35 12.19 10.24 -17.23
C PRO A 35 10.67 10.02 -17.16
N TRP A 36 10.22 8.96 -16.49
CA TRP A 36 8.81 8.63 -16.32
C TRP A 36 8.15 9.31 -15.11
N ARG A 37 8.91 10.08 -14.31
CA ARG A 37 8.43 10.76 -13.10
C ARG A 37 7.21 11.63 -13.37
N SER A 38 7.23 12.42 -14.44
CA SER A 38 6.14 13.32 -14.81
C SER A 38 4.82 12.61 -15.10
N ARG A 39 4.86 11.34 -15.54
CA ARG A 39 3.67 10.51 -15.75
C ARG A 39 3.15 9.92 -14.44
N MET A 40 4.04 9.57 -13.53
CA MET A 40 3.70 8.96 -12.24
C MET A 40 2.99 9.95 -11.30
N ILE A 41 3.46 11.20 -11.22
CA ILE A 41 2.95 12.23 -10.31
C ILE A 41 1.41 12.36 -10.35
N PRO A 42 0.76 12.62 -11.49
CA PRO A 42 -0.70 12.80 -11.52
C PRO A 42 -1.47 11.53 -11.12
N LEU A 43 -0.92 10.34 -11.37
CA LEU A 43 -1.54 9.07 -10.97
C LEU A 43 -1.45 8.86 -9.46
N GLN A 44 -0.29 9.16 -8.87
CA GLN A 44 -0.08 9.11 -7.43
C GLN A 44 -0.93 10.17 -6.69
N GLN A 45 -1.01 11.40 -7.21
CA GLN A 45 -1.89 12.45 -6.67
C GLN A 45 -3.34 11.98 -6.60
N ASN A 46 -3.86 11.40 -7.69
CA ASN A 46 -5.23 10.86 -7.70
C ASN A 46 -5.42 9.73 -6.68
N MET A 47 -4.42 8.86 -6.51
CA MET A 47 -4.47 7.82 -5.48
C MET A 47 -4.50 8.44 -4.07
N MET A 48 -3.66 9.43 -3.79
CA MET A 48 -3.66 10.15 -2.50
C MET A 48 -5.00 10.84 -2.23
N LEU A 49 -5.60 11.49 -3.23
CA LEU A 49 -6.92 12.10 -3.08
C LEU A 49 -7.99 11.06 -2.69
N ASN A 50 -7.94 9.84 -3.23
CA ASN A 50 -8.86 8.76 -2.86
C ASN A 50 -8.72 8.34 -1.39
N PHE A 51 -7.51 8.46 -0.83
CA PHE A 51 -7.23 8.25 0.59
C PHE A 51 -7.57 9.46 1.49
N GLY A 52 -8.10 10.53 0.91
CA GLY A 52 -8.59 11.70 1.64
C GLY A 52 -7.56 12.80 1.87
N TYR A 53 -6.41 12.75 1.17
CA TYR A 53 -5.46 13.86 1.20
C TYR A 53 -6.09 15.12 0.59
N SER A 54 -5.76 16.30 1.14
CA SER A 54 -6.24 17.57 0.58
C SER A 54 -5.53 17.90 -0.72
N ARG A 55 -6.18 18.71 -1.56
CA ARG A 55 -5.55 19.23 -2.79
C ARG A 55 -4.28 20.00 -2.50
N SER A 56 -4.27 20.83 -1.44
CA SER A 56 -3.10 21.59 -1.03
C SER A 56 -1.89 20.70 -0.75
N THR A 57 -2.09 19.55 -0.07
CA THR A 57 -1.03 18.58 0.19
C THR A 57 -0.57 17.87 -1.09
N THR A 58 -1.50 17.50 -1.98
CA THR A 58 -1.14 16.80 -3.23
C THR A 58 -0.51 17.71 -4.29
N CYS A 59 -0.65 19.03 -4.18
CA CYS A 59 0.03 19.98 -5.07
C CYS A 59 1.54 20.03 -4.86
N ASP A 60 2.04 19.59 -3.70
CA ASP A 60 3.47 19.49 -3.43
C ASP A 60 4.03 18.17 -4.01
N GLU A 61 4.79 18.26 -5.09
CA GLU A 61 5.40 17.09 -5.74
C GLU A 61 6.33 16.30 -4.81
N ALA A 62 7.02 16.96 -3.86
CA ALA A 62 7.92 16.27 -2.95
C ALA A 62 7.16 15.30 -2.05
N VAL A 63 5.95 15.70 -1.60
CA VAL A 63 5.06 14.85 -0.80
C VAL A 63 4.52 13.68 -1.63
N VAL A 64 4.20 13.92 -2.90
CA VAL A 64 3.73 12.88 -3.83
C VAL A 64 4.82 11.83 -4.06
N ILE A 65 6.05 12.26 -4.30
CA ILE A 65 7.21 11.38 -4.49
C ILE A 65 7.54 10.61 -3.21
N ASP A 66 7.53 11.26 -2.05
CA ASP A 66 7.73 10.61 -0.75
C ASP A 66 6.69 9.49 -0.54
N CYS A 67 5.41 9.78 -0.79
CA CYS A 67 4.32 8.80 -0.69
C CYS A 67 4.52 7.62 -1.66
N TYR A 68 4.85 7.88 -2.92
CA TYR A 68 5.14 6.83 -3.91
C TYR A 68 6.31 5.94 -3.49
N CYS A 69 7.42 6.54 -3.04
CA CYS A 69 8.60 5.80 -2.60
C CYS A 69 8.34 5.02 -1.30
N PHE A 70 7.53 5.56 -0.39
CA PHE A 70 7.10 4.87 0.82
C PHE A 70 6.28 3.61 0.47
N THR A 71 5.34 3.70 -0.49
CA THR A 71 4.61 2.53 -0.98
C THR A 71 5.57 1.46 -1.52
N ILE A 72 6.55 1.82 -2.35
CA ILE A 72 7.55 0.85 -2.84
C ILE A 72 8.32 0.21 -1.68
N ALA A 73 8.75 0.99 -0.70
CA ALA A 73 9.52 0.49 0.44
C ALA A 73 8.72 -0.54 1.26
N ILE A 74 7.48 -0.22 1.61
CA ILE A 74 6.59 -1.11 2.38
C ILE A 74 6.29 -2.39 1.62
N CYS A 75 5.94 -2.26 0.34
CA CYS A 75 5.53 -3.43 -0.44
C CYS A 75 6.71 -4.34 -0.75
N SER A 76 7.93 -3.78 -0.84
CA SER A 76 9.16 -4.58 -0.89
C SER A 76 9.39 -5.34 0.42
N HIS A 77 9.14 -4.71 1.58
CA HIS A 77 9.21 -5.38 2.89
C HIS A 77 8.22 -6.53 3.00
N HIS A 78 6.94 -6.30 2.68
CA HIS A 78 5.94 -7.37 2.69
C HIS A 78 6.30 -8.53 1.76
N LEU A 79 6.81 -8.24 0.56
CA LEU A 79 7.26 -9.29 -0.35
C LEU A 79 8.42 -10.08 0.25
N LEU A 80 9.42 -9.40 0.83
CA LEU A 80 10.56 -10.04 1.49
C LEU A 80 10.11 -10.93 2.66
N MET A 81 9.19 -10.44 3.51
CA MET A 81 8.64 -11.23 4.61
C MET A 81 7.89 -12.44 4.05
N SER A 82 7.06 -12.29 3.01
CA SER A 82 6.34 -13.41 2.40
C SER A 82 7.27 -14.50 1.86
N ILE A 83 8.44 -14.13 1.31
CA ILE A 83 9.46 -15.08 0.86
C ILE A 83 10.02 -15.86 2.04
N ALA A 84 10.25 -15.21 3.19
CA ALA A 84 10.69 -15.90 4.41
C ALA A 84 9.63 -16.85 4.97
N LEU A 85 8.33 -16.56 4.79
CA LEU A 85 7.23 -17.44 5.21
C LEU A 85 7.03 -18.65 4.28
N ALA A 86 7.45 -18.55 3.02
CA ALA A 86 7.14 -19.52 1.96
C ALA A 86 7.54 -20.97 2.25
N PRO A 87 8.71 -21.29 2.87
CA PRO A 87 9.09 -22.67 3.14
C PRO A 87 8.06 -23.42 3.98
N VAL A 88 7.57 -22.81 5.05
CA VAL A 88 6.56 -23.40 5.93
C VAL A 88 5.18 -23.44 5.26
N ALA A 89 4.82 -22.39 4.51
CA ALA A 89 3.54 -22.35 3.79
C ALA A 89 3.44 -23.42 2.68
N LEU A 90 4.56 -23.79 2.04
CA LEU A 90 4.59 -24.77 0.94
C LEU A 90 4.85 -26.20 1.41
N LEU A 91 5.74 -26.39 2.38
CA LEU A 91 6.16 -27.73 2.83
C LEU A 91 5.40 -28.20 4.07
N GLY A 92 4.78 -27.27 4.82
CA GLY A 92 4.25 -27.54 6.15
C GLY A 92 5.30 -27.38 7.25
N TRP A 93 4.85 -27.31 8.49
CA TRP A 93 5.69 -27.00 9.65
C TRP A 93 6.87 -27.96 9.83
N ASP A 94 6.60 -29.28 9.82
CA ASP A 94 7.61 -30.29 10.13
C ASP A 94 8.60 -30.49 8.97
N ALA A 95 8.09 -30.55 7.73
CA ALA A 95 8.94 -30.80 6.56
C ALA A 95 9.83 -29.60 6.19
N ALA A 96 9.45 -28.38 6.56
CA ALA A 96 10.30 -27.20 6.38
C ALA A 96 11.56 -27.21 7.29
N GLY A 97 11.55 -28.05 8.33
CA GLY A 97 12.64 -28.18 9.31
C GLY A 97 12.90 -26.91 10.12
N SER A 98 13.90 -26.96 11.00
CA SER A 98 14.21 -25.88 11.93
C SER A 98 14.54 -24.54 11.25
N ARG A 99 15.18 -24.58 10.08
CA ARG A 99 15.50 -23.38 9.29
C ARG A 99 14.25 -22.73 8.71
N GLY A 100 13.33 -23.53 8.15
CA GLY A 100 12.07 -23.01 7.61
C GLY A 100 11.18 -22.44 8.71
N GLN A 101 11.07 -23.14 9.85
CA GLN A 101 10.35 -22.67 11.03
C GLN A 101 10.94 -21.35 11.57
N PHE A 102 12.27 -21.24 11.64
CA PHE A 102 12.93 -19.99 12.01
C PHE A 102 12.61 -18.85 11.05
N LEU A 103 12.72 -19.08 9.73
CA LEU A 103 12.39 -18.08 8.72
C LEU A 103 10.92 -17.65 8.78
N PHE A 104 10.01 -18.58 9.06
CA PHE A 104 8.60 -18.29 9.27
C PHE A 104 8.40 -17.33 10.45
N CYS A 105 8.94 -17.69 11.62
CA CYS A 105 8.85 -16.84 12.81
C CYS A 105 9.52 -15.47 12.58
N ALA A 106 10.69 -15.44 11.94
CA ALA A 106 11.41 -14.20 11.65
C ALA A 106 10.63 -13.30 10.67
N GLY A 107 10.06 -13.87 9.61
CA GLY A 107 9.23 -13.14 8.64
C GLY A 107 7.96 -12.58 9.28
N ALA A 108 7.30 -13.38 10.13
CA ALA A 108 6.09 -12.98 10.83
C ALA A 108 6.36 -11.85 11.84
N LEU A 109 7.45 -11.95 12.61
CA LEU A 109 7.88 -10.89 13.52
C LEU A 109 8.38 -9.65 12.79
N GLY A 110 9.02 -9.80 11.63
CA GLY A 110 9.45 -8.68 10.79
C GLY A 110 8.28 -7.89 10.21
N ASP A 111 7.19 -8.57 9.81
CA ASP A 111 5.96 -7.89 9.38
C ASP A 111 5.26 -7.17 10.54
N LEU A 112 5.21 -7.81 11.71
CA LEU A 112 4.68 -7.21 12.93
C LEU A 112 5.47 -5.96 13.35
N ALA A 113 6.81 -6.03 13.28
CA ALA A 113 7.71 -4.93 13.57
C ALA A 113 7.44 -3.73 12.66
N PHE A 114 7.29 -3.96 11.36
CA PHE A 114 6.87 -2.93 10.41
C PHE A 114 5.50 -2.36 10.77
N THR A 115 4.51 -3.22 11.01
CA THR A 115 3.14 -2.84 11.34
C THR A 115 3.09 -1.91 12.56
N LEU A 116 3.88 -2.21 13.59
CA LEU A 116 3.98 -1.39 14.79
C LEU A 116 4.61 -0.02 14.49
N TYR A 117 5.72 0.01 13.76
CA TYR A 117 6.36 1.25 13.33
C TYR A 117 5.39 2.14 12.53
N ASP A 118 4.71 1.58 11.52
CA ASP A 118 3.83 2.34 10.65
C ASP A 118 2.56 2.78 11.40
N ALA A 119 1.99 1.94 12.26
CA ALA A 119 0.85 2.33 13.11
C ALA A 119 1.20 3.53 14.01
N LEU A 120 2.38 3.54 14.64
CA LEU A 120 2.85 4.67 15.45
C LEU A 120 3.07 5.91 14.58
N GLN A 121 3.76 5.77 13.45
CA GLN A 121 4.03 6.90 12.55
C GLN A 121 2.73 7.52 12.03
N ILE A 122 1.75 6.70 11.60
CA ILE A 122 0.46 7.17 11.12
C ILE A 122 -0.30 7.88 12.25
N THR A 123 -0.35 7.29 13.45
CA THR A 123 -1.02 7.89 14.62
C THR A 123 -0.46 9.27 14.95
N LEU A 124 0.87 9.38 15.02
CA LEU A 124 1.55 10.65 15.32
C LEU A 124 1.31 11.69 14.23
N ARG A 125 1.36 11.29 12.95
CA ARG A 125 1.12 12.20 11.82
C ARG A 125 -0.34 12.59 11.66
N THR A 126 -1.31 11.79 12.12
CA THR A 126 -2.73 12.14 12.04
C THR A 126 -3.14 13.10 13.16
N PHE A 127 -2.78 12.81 14.41
CA PHE A 127 -3.30 13.52 15.58
C PHE A 127 -2.32 14.52 16.22
N PHE A 128 -1.02 14.35 15.98
CA PHE A 128 0.05 15.14 16.60
C PHE A 128 1.01 15.76 15.56
N SER A 129 0.51 16.04 14.36
CA SER A 129 1.31 16.56 13.23
C SER A 129 2.07 17.85 13.55
N ASN A 130 1.50 18.71 14.39
CA ASN A 130 2.14 19.96 14.82
C ASN A 130 3.38 19.73 15.69
N THR A 131 3.39 18.67 16.50
CA THR A 131 4.50 18.29 17.37
C THR A 131 5.55 17.49 16.60
N PHE A 132 5.11 16.59 15.72
CA PHE A 132 5.97 15.66 14.98
C PHE A 132 6.13 16.03 13.50
N ARG A 133 6.39 17.31 13.21
CA ARG A 133 6.55 17.81 11.82
C ARG A 133 7.68 17.11 11.05
N CYS A 134 8.69 16.60 11.75
CA CYS A 134 9.80 15.86 11.13
C CYS A 134 9.39 14.51 10.53
N LEU A 135 8.23 13.97 10.91
CA LEU A 135 7.70 12.71 10.36
C LEU A 135 6.97 12.91 9.02
N GLY A 136 6.81 14.15 8.57
CA GLY A 136 6.17 14.50 7.29
C GLY A 136 4.82 15.19 7.46
N VAL A 137 4.07 15.25 6.36
CA VAL A 137 2.77 15.94 6.32
C VAL A 137 1.71 15.24 7.18
N GLN A 138 0.70 16.00 7.61
CA GLN A 138 -0.46 15.46 8.32
C GLN A 138 -1.20 14.44 7.45
N LEU A 139 -1.52 13.29 8.05
CA LEU A 139 -2.25 12.22 7.37
C LEU A 139 -3.76 12.35 7.59
N PRO A 140 -4.60 12.08 6.57
CA PRO A 140 -6.06 12.11 6.71
C PRO A 140 -6.58 11.09 7.73
N VAL A 141 -7.63 11.44 8.48
CA VAL A 141 -8.30 10.51 9.41
C VAL A 141 -8.84 9.28 8.67
N LYS A 142 -9.33 9.44 7.44
CA LYS A 142 -9.78 8.32 6.59
C LYS A 142 -8.66 7.29 6.38
N PHE A 143 -7.43 7.75 6.15
CA PHE A 143 -6.27 6.88 5.99
C PHE A 143 -5.93 6.16 7.30
N PHE A 144 -5.97 6.86 8.44
CA PHE A 144 -5.79 6.26 9.77
C PHE A 144 -6.80 5.15 10.06
N VAL A 145 -8.09 5.36 9.79
CA VAL A 145 -9.13 4.33 10.02
C VAL A 145 -8.85 3.08 9.19
N VAL A 146 -8.57 3.25 7.89
CA VAL A 146 -8.34 2.11 6.99
C VAL A 146 -7.05 1.36 7.35
N MET A 147 -5.95 2.07 7.58
CA MET A 147 -4.65 1.43 7.80
C MET A 147 -4.46 1.00 9.25
N VAL A 148 -4.73 1.86 10.23
CA VAL A 148 -4.45 1.53 11.64
C VAL A 148 -5.57 0.69 12.23
N CYS A 149 -6.83 1.14 12.15
CA CYS A 149 -7.93 0.47 12.83
C CYS A 149 -8.36 -0.83 12.13
N LEU A 150 -8.43 -0.84 10.80
CA LEU A 150 -8.92 -2.01 10.06
C LEU A 150 -7.82 -2.98 9.62
N HIS A 151 -6.58 -2.51 9.41
CA HIS A 151 -5.50 -3.37 8.91
C HIS A 151 -4.46 -3.71 9.98
N HIS A 152 -3.79 -2.71 10.57
CA HIS A 152 -2.67 -2.92 11.49
C HIS A 152 -3.11 -3.46 12.85
N ALA A 153 -4.19 -2.95 13.43
CA ALA A 153 -4.68 -3.42 14.72
C ALA A 153 -4.96 -4.93 14.68
N LEU A 154 -5.53 -5.43 13.58
CA LEU A 154 -5.79 -6.86 13.40
C LEU A 154 -4.51 -7.67 13.29
N SER A 155 -3.54 -7.21 12.49
CA SER A 155 -2.24 -7.88 12.38
C SER A 155 -1.52 -7.92 13.74
N LEU A 156 -1.54 -6.82 14.50
CA LEU A 156 -0.91 -6.72 15.82
C LEU A 156 -1.59 -7.63 16.86
N MET A 157 -2.92 -7.61 16.91
CA MET A 157 -3.69 -8.37 17.90
C MET A 157 -3.69 -9.88 17.64
N LEU A 158 -3.61 -10.31 16.39
CA LEU A 158 -3.69 -11.73 16.04
C LEU A 158 -2.32 -12.38 15.87
N THR A 159 -1.33 -11.71 15.27
CA THR A 159 -0.08 -12.39 14.89
C THR A 159 0.70 -12.91 16.09
N VAL A 160 0.88 -12.09 17.14
CA VAL A 160 1.63 -12.49 18.34
C VAL A 160 1.02 -13.72 19.03
N PRO A 161 -0.26 -13.72 19.43
CA PRO A 161 -0.84 -14.89 20.09
C PRO A 161 -0.83 -16.11 19.16
N MET A 162 -1.08 -15.94 17.87
CA MET A 162 -1.05 -17.05 16.92
C MET A 162 0.34 -17.69 16.78
N LEU A 163 1.42 -16.89 16.81
CA LEU A 163 2.78 -17.43 16.80
C LEU A 163 3.15 -18.13 18.11
N LEU A 164 2.59 -17.71 19.24
CA LEU A 164 2.92 -18.30 20.54
C LEU A 164 2.19 -19.62 20.78
N TYR A 165 0.93 -19.71 20.36
CA TYR A 165 0.04 -20.82 20.69
C TYR A 165 -0.29 -21.73 19.50
N TYR A 166 -0.26 -21.20 18.28
CA TYR A 166 -0.70 -21.87 17.05
C TYR A 166 0.34 -21.82 15.93
N SER A 167 1.64 -21.81 16.29
CA SER A 167 2.73 -21.63 15.32
C SER A 167 2.77 -22.69 14.23
N SER A 168 2.34 -23.92 14.50
CA SER A 168 2.32 -25.03 13.53
C SER A 168 1.03 -25.11 12.70
N MET A 169 0.06 -24.22 12.91
CA MET A 169 -1.23 -24.28 12.23
C MET A 169 -1.11 -23.89 10.75
N SER A 170 -1.43 -24.82 9.85
CA SER A 170 -1.34 -24.62 8.39
C SER A 170 -2.15 -23.42 7.88
N ALA A 171 -3.33 -23.18 8.47
CA ALA A 171 -4.17 -22.04 8.13
C ALA A 171 -3.48 -20.69 8.40
N LEU A 172 -2.72 -20.58 9.50
CA LEU A 172 -1.92 -19.38 9.79
C LEU A 172 -0.86 -19.18 8.72
N HIS A 173 -0.15 -20.24 8.34
CA HIS A 173 0.93 -20.19 7.35
C HIS A 173 0.42 -19.71 5.99
N ALA A 174 -0.68 -20.30 5.53
CA ALA A 174 -1.31 -19.97 4.26
C ALA A 174 -1.83 -18.53 4.24
N ILE A 175 -2.51 -18.08 5.30
CA ILE A 175 -3.01 -16.70 5.42
C ILE A 175 -1.85 -15.72 5.39
N MET A 176 -0.87 -15.84 6.30
CA MET A 176 0.22 -14.87 6.39
C MET A 176 1.01 -14.78 5.09
N CYS A 177 1.45 -15.92 4.55
CA CYS A 177 2.23 -15.95 3.31
C CYS A 177 1.45 -15.34 2.14
N SER A 178 0.20 -15.76 1.94
CA SER A 178 -0.61 -15.33 0.80
C SER A 178 -0.97 -13.84 0.84
N LEU A 179 -1.34 -13.31 2.00
CA LEU A 179 -1.75 -11.90 2.14
C LEU A 179 -0.55 -10.97 1.98
N LEU A 180 0.61 -11.30 2.56
CA LEU A 180 1.85 -10.53 2.42
C LEU A 180 2.36 -10.55 0.98
N PHE A 181 2.37 -11.74 0.35
CA PHE A 181 2.77 -11.90 -1.04
C PHE A 181 1.87 -11.07 -1.98
N ALA A 182 0.56 -11.13 -1.79
CA ALA A 182 -0.39 -10.35 -2.57
C ALA A 182 -0.20 -8.84 -2.36
N GLY A 183 -0.02 -8.39 -1.12
CA GLY A 183 0.25 -6.99 -0.79
C GLY A 183 1.53 -6.50 -1.48
N GLY A 184 2.65 -7.20 -1.27
CA GLY A 184 3.91 -6.84 -1.88
C GLY A 184 3.85 -6.81 -3.41
N THR A 185 3.42 -7.91 -4.03
CA THR A 185 3.40 -8.04 -5.48
C THR A 185 2.42 -7.07 -6.15
N CYS A 186 1.18 -6.99 -5.66
CA CYS A 186 0.18 -6.14 -6.32
C CYS A 186 0.54 -4.67 -6.23
N TYR A 187 0.98 -4.17 -5.08
CA TYR A 187 1.32 -2.75 -4.96
C TYR A 187 2.62 -2.39 -5.67
N LEU A 188 3.65 -3.25 -5.70
CA LEU A 188 4.86 -3.01 -6.49
C LEU A 188 4.55 -2.95 -7.99
N LEU A 189 3.74 -3.89 -8.50
CA LEU A 189 3.24 -3.82 -9.88
C LEU A 189 2.37 -2.58 -10.10
N GLY A 190 1.62 -2.13 -9.09
CA GLY A 190 0.85 -0.89 -9.11
C GLY A 190 1.72 0.35 -9.24
N CYS A 191 2.85 0.40 -8.53
CA CYS A 191 3.83 1.47 -8.66
C CYS A 191 4.50 1.45 -10.05
N TYR A 192 4.87 0.26 -10.55
CA TYR A 192 5.41 0.12 -11.91
C TYR A 192 4.39 0.54 -12.98
N LYS A 193 3.12 0.20 -12.79
CA LYS A 193 2.02 0.60 -13.67
C LYS A 193 1.93 2.12 -13.85
N PHE A 194 2.36 2.93 -12.88
CA PHE A 194 2.37 4.40 -12.99
C PHE A 194 3.51 4.95 -13.86
N THR A 195 4.50 4.13 -14.23
CA THR A 195 5.63 4.56 -15.06
C THR A 195 5.37 4.39 -16.56
N LEU A 196 4.36 3.59 -16.92
CA LEU A 196 4.02 3.17 -18.28
C LEU A 196 3.32 4.28 -19.09
N ASP A 197 3.71 4.43 -20.36
CA ASP A 197 3.06 5.34 -21.31
C ASP A 197 1.89 4.66 -22.05
N THR A 198 0.72 4.69 -21.41
CA THR A 198 -0.52 4.11 -21.97
C THR A 198 -1.14 4.90 -23.12
N GLN A 199 -0.60 6.07 -23.49
CA GLN A 199 -1.15 6.90 -24.56
C GLN A 199 -0.38 6.69 -25.86
N ASN A 200 0.94 6.62 -25.80
CA ASN A 200 1.78 6.60 -26.99
C ASN A 200 2.41 5.23 -27.30
N SER A 201 2.50 4.31 -26.32
CA SER A 201 3.15 3.00 -26.49
C SER A 201 2.13 1.84 -26.42
N GLN A 202 2.07 1.04 -27.50
CA GLN A 202 1.27 -0.20 -27.55
C GLN A 202 1.74 -1.21 -26.51
N TRP A 203 3.05 -1.36 -26.37
CA TRP A 203 3.66 -2.33 -25.45
C TRP A 203 3.36 -1.97 -24.00
N ASP A 204 3.53 -0.69 -23.63
CA ASP A 204 3.22 -0.19 -22.28
C ASP A 204 1.73 -0.36 -21.96
N PHE A 205 0.84 -0.15 -22.94
CA PHE A 205 -0.59 -0.36 -22.77
C PHE A 205 -0.92 -1.85 -22.53
N LEU A 206 -0.26 -2.77 -23.25
CA LEU A 206 -0.42 -4.20 -23.03
C LEU A 206 0.12 -4.64 -21.67
N GLN A 207 1.29 -4.14 -21.27
CA GLN A 207 1.86 -4.37 -19.94
C GLN A 207 0.94 -3.86 -18.83
N TYR A 208 0.35 -2.67 -19.00
CA TYR A 208 -0.63 -2.12 -18.06
C TYR A 208 -1.82 -3.09 -17.88
N LYS A 209 -2.37 -3.62 -18.98
CA LYS A 209 -3.46 -4.61 -18.93
C LYS A 209 -3.03 -5.91 -18.25
N ALA A 210 -1.85 -6.41 -18.56
CA ALA A 210 -1.30 -7.61 -17.92
C ALA A 210 -1.15 -7.41 -16.40
N ILE A 211 -0.65 -6.26 -15.96
CA ILE A 211 -0.57 -5.91 -14.54
C ILE A 211 -1.97 -5.90 -13.89
N VAL A 212 -2.96 -5.26 -14.53
CA VAL A 212 -4.33 -5.23 -14.01
C VAL A 212 -4.90 -6.65 -13.88
N LEU A 213 -4.65 -7.52 -14.86
CA LEU A 213 -5.09 -8.92 -14.82
C LEU A 213 -4.41 -9.70 -13.69
N VAL A 214 -3.08 -9.58 -13.55
CA VAL A 214 -2.32 -10.22 -12.46
C VAL A 214 -2.82 -9.74 -11.11
N GLN A 215 -2.95 -8.43 -10.91
CA GLN A 215 -3.49 -7.85 -9.67
C GLN A 215 -4.89 -8.40 -9.35
N PHE A 216 -5.77 -8.44 -10.34
CA PHE A 216 -7.13 -8.96 -10.18
C PHE A 216 -7.10 -10.45 -9.76
N MET A 217 -6.38 -11.30 -10.49
CA MET A 217 -6.27 -12.73 -10.18
C MET A 217 -5.66 -12.97 -8.80
N THR A 218 -4.56 -12.29 -8.47
CA THR A 218 -3.89 -12.43 -7.17
C THR A 218 -4.77 -11.98 -6.02
N ILE A 219 -5.45 -10.84 -6.13
CA ILE A 219 -6.34 -10.33 -5.08
C ILE A 219 -7.54 -11.26 -4.89
N TRP A 220 -8.19 -11.72 -5.96
CA TRP A 220 -9.30 -12.66 -5.85
C TRP A 220 -8.87 -13.99 -5.24
N LEU A 221 -7.76 -14.57 -5.69
CA LEU A 221 -7.25 -15.83 -5.14
C LEU A 221 -6.92 -15.68 -3.65
N THR A 222 -6.17 -14.68 -3.26
CA THR A 222 -5.66 -14.57 -1.88
C THR A 222 -6.71 -14.03 -0.90
N ARG A 223 -7.53 -13.05 -1.32
CA ARG A 223 -8.46 -12.33 -0.43
C ARG A 223 -9.87 -12.90 -0.44
N ALA A 224 -10.29 -13.60 -1.50
CA ALA A 224 -11.57 -14.30 -1.53
C ALA A 224 -11.40 -15.80 -1.26
N CYS A 225 -10.55 -16.50 -2.02
CA CYS A 225 -10.46 -17.95 -1.90
C CYS A 225 -9.66 -18.35 -0.65
N VAL A 226 -8.38 -17.98 -0.57
CA VAL A 226 -7.48 -18.41 0.52
C VAL A 226 -7.93 -17.82 1.86
N TRP A 227 -8.21 -16.52 1.93
CA TRP A 227 -8.66 -15.89 3.17
C TRP A 227 -9.90 -16.57 3.75
N VAL A 228 -10.97 -16.75 2.95
CA VAL A 228 -12.22 -17.33 3.47
C VAL A 228 -11.99 -18.77 3.89
N SER A 229 -11.34 -19.59 3.06
CA SER A 229 -11.15 -21.01 3.38
C SER A 229 -10.28 -21.19 4.63
N GLN A 230 -9.17 -20.46 4.73
CA GLN A 230 -8.21 -20.65 5.81
C GLN A 230 -8.65 -19.96 7.11
N SER A 231 -9.37 -18.84 7.04
CA SER A 231 -9.95 -18.22 8.24
C SER A 231 -11.01 -19.13 8.87
N VAL A 232 -11.88 -19.75 8.07
CA VAL A 232 -12.84 -20.75 8.56
C VAL A 232 -12.11 -21.95 9.16
N ALA A 233 -11.08 -22.47 8.50
CA ALA A 233 -10.27 -23.56 9.05
C ALA A 233 -9.66 -23.21 10.43
N ALA A 234 -9.11 -21.99 10.58
CA ALA A 234 -8.61 -21.52 11.87
C ALA A 234 -9.70 -21.44 12.95
N MET A 235 -10.89 -20.93 12.61
CA MET A 235 -12.01 -20.88 13.57
C MET A 235 -12.47 -22.27 14.00
N ILE A 236 -12.48 -23.24 13.08
CA ILE A 236 -12.80 -24.64 13.41
C ILE A 236 -11.78 -25.18 14.40
N VAL A 237 -10.48 -24.95 14.21
CA VAL A 237 -9.43 -25.38 15.15
C VAL A 237 -9.71 -24.82 16.54
N PHE A 238 -9.91 -23.51 16.69
CA PHE A 238 -10.19 -22.88 17.99
C PHE A 238 -11.45 -23.44 18.65
N TYR A 239 -12.49 -23.69 17.85
CA TYR A 239 -13.72 -24.30 18.35
C TYR A 239 -13.50 -25.74 18.83
N THR A 240 -12.80 -26.57 18.04
CA THR A 240 -12.56 -27.98 18.38
C THR A 240 -11.63 -28.16 19.58
N GLU A 241 -10.70 -27.22 19.80
CA GLU A 241 -9.81 -27.21 20.97
C GLU A 241 -10.46 -26.57 22.20
N GLY A 242 -11.65 -25.97 22.06
CA GLY A 242 -12.32 -25.27 23.16
C GLY A 242 -11.67 -23.95 23.57
N ASP A 243 -10.83 -23.35 22.72
CA ASP A 243 -10.17 -22.08 22.99
C ASP A 243 -11.11 -20.89 22.70
N ALA A 244 -12.03 -20.66 23.63
CA ALA A 244 -13.04 -19.61 23.52
C ALA A 244 -12.46 -18.19 23.34
N PRO A 245 -11.36 -17.79 24.03
CA PRO A 245 -10.70 -16.52 23.77
C PRO A 245 -10.23 -16.36 22.32
N PHE A 246 -9.52 -17.35 21.76
CA PHE A 246 -9.06 -17.29 20.37
C PHE A 246 -10.22 -17.29 19.38
N LEU A 247 -11.27 -18.07 19.65
CA LEU A 247 -12.47 -18.07 18.81
C LEU A 247 -13.16 -16.71 18.80
N CYS A 248 -13.35 -16.08 19.97
CA CYS A 248 -14.02 -14.78 20.08
C CYS A 248 -13.23 -13.66 19.38
N VAL A 249 -11.93 -13.54 19.69
CA VAL A 249 -11.05 -12.55 19.08
C VAL A 249 -10.86 -12.83 17.59
N GLY A 250 -10.75 -14.10 17.21
CA GLY A 250 -10.66 -14.56 15.83
C GLY A 250 -11.90 -14.24 14.99
N LEU A 251 -13.10 -14.41 15.53
CA LEU A 251 -14.35 -14.04 14.86
C LEU A 251 -14.45 -12.52 14.66
N MET A 252 -14.18 -11.74 15.71
CA MET A 252 -14.18 -10.28 15.62
C MET A 252 -13.15 -9.78 14.60
N GLY A 253 -11.91 -10.26 14.70
CA GLY A 253 -10.84 -9.89 13.77
C GLY A 253 -11.08 -10.40 12.35
N GLY A 254 -11.67 -11.59 12.21
CA GLY A 254 -12.05 -12.18 10.94
C GLY A 254 -13.09 -11.35 10.20
N VAL A 255 -14.11 -10.85 10.90
CA VAL A 255 -15.13 -9.94 10.33
C VAL A 255 -14.50 -8.63 9.87
N LEU A 256 -13.68 -7.99 10.71
CA LEU A 256 -13.04 -6.71 10.38
C LEU A 256 -12.08 -6.84 9.18
N MET A 257 -11.24 -7.88 9.15
CA MET A 257 -10.33 -8.13 8.02
C MET A 257 -11.12 -8.52 6.75
N THR A 258 -12.28 -9.16 6.88
CA THR A 258 -13.17 -9.44 5.74
C THR A 258 -13.69 -8.15 5.11
N PHE A 259 -14.06 -7.13 5.90
CA PHE A 259 -14.42 -5.83 5.32
C PHE A 259 -13.27 -5.19 4.55
N PHE A 260 -12.04 -5.21 5.10
CA PHE A 260 -10.86 -4.74 4.40
C PHE A 260 -10.63 -5.49 3.08
N ASN A 261 -10.69 -6.83 3.13
CA ASN A 261 -10.52 -7.68 1.95
C ASN A 261 -11.60 -7.42 0.89
N MET A 262 -12.84 -7.15 1.29
CA MET A 262 -13.93 -6.77 0.38
C MET A 262 -13.66 -5.43 -0.34
N LEU A 263 -13.11 -4.43 0.35
CA LEU A 263 -12.71 -3.18 -0.29
C LEU A 263 -11.66 -3.40 -1.37
N MET A 264 -10.67 -4.27 -1.11
CA MET A 264 -9.63 -4.63 -2.08
C MET A 264 -10.18 -5.40 -3.29
N LEU A 265 -11.14 -6.30 -3.07
CA LEU A 265 -11.83 -7.03 -4.14
C LEU A 265 -12.63 -6.07 -5.03
N ILE A 266 -13.34 -5.10 -4.43
CA ILE A 266 -14.10 -4.09 -5.18
C ILE A 266 -13.16 -3.20 -6.01
N ASP A 267 -12.06 -2.72 -5.44
CA ASP A 267 -11.12 -1.85 -6.14
C ASP A 267 -10.47 -2.55 -7.34
N SER A 268 -9.95 -3.76 -7.12
CA SER A 268 -9.33 -4.56 -8.19
C SER A 268 -10.33 -4.94 -9.30
N THR A 269 -11.57 -5.25 -8.95
CA THR A 269 -12.64 -5.55 -9.91
C THR A 269 -13.01 -4.32 -10.73
N LYS A 270 -13.14 -3.15 -10.11
CA LYS A 270 -13.39 -1.88 -10.83
C LYS A 270 -12.25 -1.56 -11.79
N ALA A 271 -11.00 -1.79 -11.38
CA ALA A 271 -9.84 -1.62 -12.25
C ALA A 271 -9.89 -2.58 -13.45
N ALA A 272 -10.20 -3.86 -13.23
CA ALA A 272 -10.32 -4.86 -14.30
C ALA A 272 -11.42 -4.51 -15.30
N ILE A 273 -12.63 -4.19 -14.83
CA ILE A 273 -13.76 -3.78 -15.67
C ILE A 273 -13.41 -2.53 -16.49
N LYS A 274 -12.71 -1.56 -15.88
CA LYS A 274 -12.33 -0.33 -16.56
C LYS A 274 -11.27 -0.54 -17.64
N TRP A 275 -10.24 -1.36 -17.37
CA TRP A 275 -9.03 -1.36 -18.18
C TRP A 275 -8.91 -2.54 -19.13
N LEU A 276 -9.42 -3.73 -18.79
CA LEU A 276 -9.30 -4.91 -19.66
C LEU A 276 -10.04 -4.78 -21.00
N PRO A 277 -11.31 -4.31 -21.06
CA PRO A 277 -12.01 -4.16 -22.33
C PRO A 277 -11.60 -2.88 -23.09
N LYS A 278 -10.90 -1.94 -22.44
CA LYS A 278 -10.55 -0.66 -23.05
C LYS A 278 -9.66 -0.87 -24.28
N GLN A 279 -10.05 -0.32 -25.42
CA GLN A 279 -9.22 -0.33 -26.63
C GLN A 279 -8.09 0.70 -26.51
N MET A 280 -6.99 0.47 -27.23
CA MET A 280 -5.92 1.45 -27.28
C MET A 280 -6.45 2.76 -27.87
N PRO A 281 -6.10 3.93 -27.30
CA PRO A 281 -6.38 5.21 -27.93
C PRO A 281 -5.84 5.19 -29.37
N LYS A 282 -6.71 5.43 -30.36
CA LYS A 282 -6.25 5.67 -31.73
C LYS A 282 -5.44 6.96 -31.66
N GLN A 283 -4.15 6.89 -31.98
CA GLN A 283 -3.36 8.11 -32.18
C GLN A 283 -4.12 8.93 -33.21
N SER A 284 -4.75 10.03 -32.78
CA SER A 284 -5.25 11.01 -33.72
C SER A 284 -4.01 11.45 -34.47
N ILE A 285 -3.87 11.02 -35.72
CA ILE A 285 -2.89 11.57 -36.65
C ILE A 285 -3.19 13.06 -36.60
N CYS A 286 -2.44 13.81 -35.78
CA CYS A 286 -2.53 15.24 -35.79
C CYS A 286 -2.07 15.56 -37.21
N PRO A 287 -2.98 15.99 -38.11
CA PRO A 287 -2.54 16.30 -39.44
C PRO A 287 -1.49 17.38 -39.22
N LYS A 288 -0.28 17.14 -39.74
CA LYS A 288 0.77 18.16 -39.84
C LYS A 288 0.24 19.25 -40.78
N VAL A 289 -0.83 19.93 -40.40
CA VAL A 289 -1.25 21.17 -41.03
C VAL A 289 -0.16 22.11 -40.62
N GLY A 290 0.64 22.53 -41.61
CA GLY A 290 1.81 23.35 -41.42
C GLY A 290 1.53 24.45 -40.40
N CYS A 291 2.07 24.28 -39.19
CA CYS A 291 2.44 25.43 -38.38
C CYS A 291 3.60 26.08 -39.12
N ALA A 292 3.25 26.86 -40.13
CA ALA A 292 3.91 28.12 -40.38
C ALA A 292 4.17 28.72 -39.00
N GLU A 293 5.44 28.93 -38.74
CA GLU A 293 6.06 29.64 -37.64
C GLU A 293 5.26 30.91 -37.29
N ARG A 294 4.16 30.76 -36.54
CA ARG A 294 3.51 31.90 -35.91
C ARG A 294 4.38 32.23 -34.73
N GLU A 295 5.34 33.11 -35.00
CA GLU A 295 5.95 34.04 -34.07
C GLU A 295 5.07 34.17 -32.82
N PHE A 296 5.56 33.65 -31.71
CA PHE A 296 4.93 33.79 -30.41
C PHE A 296 5.01 35.28 -30.05
N LYS A 297 4.05 36.08 -30.51
CA LYS A 297 3.85 37.44 -29.99
C LYS A 297 3.48 37.27 -28.52
N PRO A 298 4.35 37.67 -27.56
CA PRO A 298 4.00 37.62 -26.16
C PRO A 298 2.71 38.43 -25.97
N SER A 299 1.66 37.76 -25.53
CA SER A 299 0.41 38.41 -25.15
C SER A 299 0.72 39.35 -24.00
N SER A 300 0.83 40.65 -24.31
CA SER A 300 1.01 41.75 -23.38
C SER A 300 -0.25 41.99 -22.53
N LYS A 301 -0.82 40.93 -21.94
CA LYS A 301 -1.81 41.10 -20.90
C LYS A 301 -1.07 41.59 -19.66
N PRO A 302 -1.35 42.80 -19.17
CA PRO A 302 -0.60 43.40 -18.09
C PRO A 302 -0.76 42.55 -16.83
N ALA A 303 0.36 42.29 -16.14
CA ALA A 303 0.43 41.59 -14.86
C ALA A 303 -0.58 42.11 -13.81
N ASN A 304 -1.08 43.33 -14.00
CA ASN A 304 -2.10 43.98 -13.20
C ASN A 304 -3.45 43.24 -13.17
N GLU A 305 -3.82 42.47 -14.21
CA GLU A 305 -5.12 41.78 -14.22
C GLU A 305 -5.12 40.51 -13.36
N ILE A 306 -3.96 39.87 -13.18
CA ILE A 306 -3.81 38.74 -12.24
C ILE A 306 -3.80 39.26 -10.80
N LEU A 307 -3.09 40.36 -10.53
CA LEU A 307 -3.06 40.97 -9.18
C LEU A 307 -4.44 41.43 -8.72
N ARG A 308 -5.25 42.00 -9.63
CA ARG A 308 -6.60 42.50 -9.32
C ARG A 308 -7.58 41.36 -8.98
N ARG A 309 -7.42 40.19 -9.63
CA ARG A 309 -8.22 38.99 -9.30
C ARG A 309 -7.84 38.38 -7.95
N VAL A 310 -6.57 38.46 -7.57
CA VAL A 310 -6.12 38.01 -6.23
C VAL A 310 -6.64 38.93 -5.13
N GLN A 311 -6.60 40.26 -5.33
CA GLN A 311 -7.12 41.21 -4.34
C GLN A 311 -8.63 41.13 -4.15
N LEU A 312 -9.40 40.90 -5.23
CA LEU A 312 -10.87 40.75 -5.14
C LEU A 312 -11.28 39.46 -4.42
N ALA A 313 -10.51 38.37 -4.55
CA ALA A 313 -10.76 37.11 -3.86
C ALA A 313 -10.46 37.18 -2.35
N SER A 314 -9.48 38.01 -1.94
CA SER A 314 -9.15 38.20 -0.53
C SER A 314 -10.21 39.02 0.23
N ALA A 315 -10.92 39.92 -0.46
CA ALA A 315 -11.98 40.73 0.15
C ALA A 315 -13.28 39.95 0.40
N THR A 316 -13.55 38.89 -0.36
CA THR A 316 -14.76 38.05 -0.21
C THR A 316 -14.62 36.97 0.86
N LEU A 317 -13.44 36.78 1.44
CA LEU A 317 -13.17 35.83 2.52
C LEU A 317 -13.09 36.50 3.90
N ALA A 318 -13.29 37.82 3.96
CA ALA A 318 -13.26 38.62 5.18
C ALA A 318 -14.65 39.11 5.65
N GLU A 319 -15.71 38.69 4.96
CA GLU A 319 -17.12 38.77 5.39
C GLU A 319 -17.62 37.37 5.77
#